data_AF-A0A7J9H116-F1
#
_entry.id   AF-A0A7J9H116-F1
#
_cell.length_a   1.000
_cell.length_b   1.000
_cell.length_c   1.000
_cell.angle_alpha   90.00
_cell.angle_beta   90.00
_cell.angle_gamma   90.00
#
_symmetry.space_group_name_H-M   'P 1'
#
loop_
_entity.id
_entity.type
_entity.pdbx_description
1 polymer ?
#
loop_
_entity_poly.entity_id
_entity_poly.type
_entity_poly.pdbx_seq_one_letter_code
_entity_poly.pdbx_strand_id
1 'polypeptide(L)'
;MYIGTGCFHRREALCGKQYEKNYKVDWKKLNDTKANESASVLEETCKVLASCTFEHNTPWGKEMGLKYGILVEDIITGLSIKCRGWKSIYLNPEREGFLGVAPTTLLQLLVQHTRWAEGHLQIFLSRYCSLVYGYKRIPLKLRLAYCPFNLWAANCLATLYYVVVPCLCLLKGFSLFPKISSPWVVPFVYVAFVHRAYSLGEFLWCGGTFRGWCNDQRVWLFKRTTSYFFAFFQTILKLLGYSQLTFALTAKVSDENVSERFEQELIEFGATSPMFDILATLAMLNLFGSFGAIKKVILDADEDFKVLDQFGLQILLCLVLVTINLPVYQALFFRKDNGKMPSSVTYKSIIFALLACTSFGAAKLTSKRHPCNGKNLVGAHFRPKLLSHLSSGAWYNVLVLGIGGHSSGKFWVKSWDFIMNKGKLESKSYLPLFETRPARGRQLFQLFSASMSITICFIWVYRVSYFPAAEAKAERWTWLGLFLAELWFSFYWSLTLIFKWNPVFRTIRKLFLEYKFVSTRDPGIEPPIMMINTVLSVMAYEYPSEKLSVHPSDDGCSDLTFYALLEAASFSRIWLPFCRKLKVEPRLPEAYFRKTVKHADDSAMAK
;
A
#
# COMPACT_ATOMS: atom_id res chain seq x y z
N MET A 1 -10.67 9.54 7.79
CA MET A 1 -10.73 8.11 8.11
C MET A 1 -9.72 7.85 9.22
N TYR A 2 -9.99 6.96 10.18
CA TYR A 2 -8.96 6.49 11.11
C TYR A 2 -8.42 5.17 10.57
N ILE A 3 -7.11 5.08 10.41
CA ILE A 3 -6.37 3.94 9.86
C ILE A 3 -5.00 3.93 10.53
N GLY A 4 -4.59 2.80 11.10
CA GLY A 4 -3.24 2.58 11.59
C GLY A 4 -2.97 3.06 13.01
N THR A 5 -1.67 3.09 13.34
CA THR A 5 -1.15 3.47 14.64
C THR A 5 -0.93 4.98 14.75
N GLY A 6 -0.76 5.49 15.98
CA GLY A 6 -0.44 6.91 16.20
C GLY A 6 -1.65 7.84 16.31
N CYS A 7 -2.80 7.34 16.74
CA CYS A 7 -3.98 8.14 17.02
C CYS A 7 -4.12 8.50 18.50
N PHE A 8 -4.88 9.57 18.74
CA PHE A 8 -5.42 9.91 20.05
C PHE A 8 -6.93 9.75 19.99
N HIS A 9 -7.49 9.07 20.99
CA HIS A 9 -8.93 8.90 21.13
C HIS A 9 -9.43 9.66 22.35
N ARG A 10 -10.61 10.28 22.25
CA ARG A 10 -11.34 10.69 23.45
C ARG A 10 -11.86 9.44 24.14
N ARG A 11 -11.74 9.40 25.48
CA ARG A 11 -12.15 8.23 26.28
C ARG A 11 -13.60 7.85 26.01
N GLU A 12 -14.49 8.82 25.94
CA GLU A 12 -15.93 8.62 25.72
C GLU A 12 -16.23 7.97 24.37
N ALA A 13 -15.43 8.28 23.34
CA ALA A 13 -15.58 7.69 22.02
C ALA A 13 -15.25 6.19 22.04
N LEU A 14 -14.24 5.79 22.82
CA LEU A 14 -13.88 4.38 23.03
C LEU A 14 -14.91 3.68 23.93
N CYS A 15 -15.39 4.33 24.98
CA CYS A 15 -16.39 3.78 25.92
C CYS A 15 -17.81 3.64 25.32
N GLY A 16 -17.99 3.81 24.01
CA GLY A 16 -19.28 3.53 23.37
C GLY A 16 -20.20 4.73 23.19
N LYS A 17 -19.84 5.91 23.72
CA LYS A 17 -20.74 7.07 23.79
C LYS A 17 -21.06 7.62 22.39
N GLN A 18 -22.31 8.02 22.17
CA GLN A 18 -22.69 8.77 20.98
C GLN A 18 -22.26 10.23 21.11
N TYR A 19 -21.92 10.85 19.98
CA TYR A 19 -21.51 12.26 19.97
C TYR A 19 -22.71 13.19 20.13
N GLU A 20 -22.66 14.05 21.15
CA GLU A 20 -23.65 15.09 21.42
C GLU A 20 -23.00 16.48 21.28
N LYS A 21 -23.65 17.41 20.55
CA LYS A 21 -23.09 18.74 20.26
C LYS A 21 -22.82 19.60 21.50
N ASN A 22 -23.64 19.45 22.55
CA ASN A 22 -23.59 20.28 23.75
C ASN A 22 -22.80 19.66 24.90
N TYR A 23 -22.14 18.51 24.66
CA TYR A 23 -21.41 17.82 25.70
C TYR A 23 -20.15 18.59 26.11
N LYS A 24 -20.12 19.04 27.36
CA LYS A 24 -18.91 19.54 28.03
C LYS A 24 -18.46 18.48 29.03
N VAL A 25 -17.17 18.14 28.97
CA VAL A 25 -16.54 17.28 29.98
C VAL A 25 -16.51 18.06 31.30
N ASP A 26 -17.08 17.49 32.35
CA ASP A 26 -17.03 18.06 33.69
C ASP A 26 -15.68 17.74 34.34
N TRP A 27 -14.72 18.62 34.09
CA TRP A 27 -13.35 18.49 34.59
C TRP A 27 -13.24 18.63 36.11
N LYS A 28 -14.20 19.29 36.77
CA LYS A 28 -14.17 19.45 38.24
C LYS A 28 -14.43 18.11 38.91
N LYS A 29 -15.51 17.44 38.50
CA LYS A 29 -15.89 16.13 39.05
C LYS A 29 -14.79 15.08 38.88
N LEU A 30 -14.11 15.06 37.73
CA LEU A 30 -13.03 14.10 37.44
C LEU A 30 -11.75 14.35 38.26
N ASN A 31 -11.44 15.62 38.54
CA ASN A 31 -10.26 16.00 39.34
C ASN A 31 -10.51 15.78 40.84
N ASP A 32 -11.72 16.06 41.32
CA ASP A 32 -12.09 15.88 42.72
C ASP A 32 -12.11 14.39 43.13
N THR A 33 -12.47 13.48 42.21
CA THR A 33 -12.42 12.03 42.48
C THR A 33 -10.98 11.50 42.56
N LYS A 34 -10.08 12.01 41.70
CA LYS A 34 -8.66 11.59 41.68
C LYS A 34 -7.86 12.02 42.90
N ALA A 35 -8.25 13.09 43.58
CA ALA A 35 -7.51 13.63 44.71
C ALA A 35 -7.76 12.87 46.03
N ASN A 36 -8.85 12.09 46.12
CA ASN A 36 -9.34 11.51 47.37
C ASN A 36 -9.21 9.98 47.50
N GLU A 37 -8.73 9.27 46.48
CA GLU A 37 -8.59 7.80 46.52
C GLU A 37 -7.15 7.40 46.86
N SER A 38 -6.98 6.55 47.89
CA SER A 38 -5.67 6.03 48.26
C SER A 38 -5.13 5.08 47.18
N ALA A 39 -3.79 5.03 47.03
CA ALA A 39 -3.14 4.14 46.06
C ALA A 39 -3.56 2.66 46.22
N SER A 40 -3.79 2.22 47.46
CA SER A 40 -4.27 0.86 47.77
C SER A 40 -5.68 0.57 47.24
N VAL A 41 -6.61 1.54 47.32
CA VAL A 41 -7.98 1.40 46.79
C VAL A 41 -7.97 1.39 45.27
N LEU A 42 -7.14 2.24 44.66
CA LEU A 42 -6.92 2.24 43.22
C LEU A 42 -6.35 0.90 42.74
N GLU A 43 -5.36 0.36 43.44
CA GLU A 43 -4.76 -0.94 43.12
C GLU A 43 -5.80 -2.06 43.15
N GLU A 44 -6.60 -2.14 44.22
CA GLU A 44 -7.61 -3.17 44.38
C GLU A 44 -8.72 -3.07 43.30
N THR A 45 -9.13 -1.84 42.98
CA THR A 45 -10.07 -1.59 41.88
C THR A 45 -9.47 -1.97 40.52
N CYS A 46 -8.19 -1.70 40.30
CA CYS A 46 -7.48 -2.07 39.07
C CYS A 46 -7.38 -3.58 38.90
N LYS A 47 -7.16 -4.35 39.99
CA LYS A 47 -7.13 -5.83 39.94
C LYS A 47 -8.42 -6.41 39.37
N VAL A 48 -9.58 -5.88 39.76
CA VAL A 48 -10.87 -6.31 39.23
C VAL A 48 -11.01 -5.98 37.73
N LEU A 49 -10.60 -4.77 37.33
CA LEU A 49 -10.66 -4.33 35.92
C LEU A 49 -9.67 -5.08 35.02
N ALA A 50 -8.52 -5.50 35.56
CA ALA A 50 -7.48 -6.25 34.87
C ALA A 50 -7.74 -7.77 34.86
N SER A 51 -8.81 -8.24 35.52
CA SER A 51 -9.17 -9.65 35.55
C SER A 51 -9.48 -10.18 34.15
N CYS A 52 -9.05 -11.40 33.85
CA CYS A 52 -9.39 -12.10 32.61
C CYS A 52 -10.91 -12.34 32.45
N THR A 53 -11.66 -12.28 33.55
CA THR A 53 -13.13 -12.40 33.55
C THR A 53 -13.84 -11.07 33.33
N PHE A 54 -13.13 -9.93 33.38
CA PHE A 54 -13.76 -8.62 33.31
C PHE A 54 -14.54 -8.41 32.02
N GLU A 55 -14.00 -8.87 30.90
CA GLU A 55 -14.66 -8.69 29.60
C GLU A 55 -15.79 -9.70 29.35
N HIS A 56 -15.89 -10.75 30.17
CA HIS A 56 -16.89 -11.79 30.01
C HIS A 56 -18.31 -11.23 30.18
N ASN A 57 -19.19 -11.51 29.21
CA ASN A 57 -20.56 -10.96 29.14
C ASN A 57 -20.68 -9.43 29.13
N THR A 58 -19.59 -8.71 28.87
CA THR A 58 -19.63 -7.24 28.72
C THR A 58 -19.72 -6.82 27.25
N PRO A 59 -20.08 -5.55 26.97
CA PRO A 59 -20.02 -4.99 25.63
C PRO A 59 -18.59 -4.63 25.16
N TRP A 60 -17.55 -4.79 26.00
CA TRP A 60 -16.15 -4.59 25.59
C TRP A 60 -15.77 -5.53 24.45
N GLY A 61 -15.00 -5.05 23.48
CA GLY A 61 -14.63 -5.82 22.29
C GLY A 61 -15.73 -5.91 21.22
N LYS A 62 -17.00 -5.94 21.64
CA LYS A 62 -18.17 -6.12 20.76
C LYS A 62 -18.75 -4.79 20.31
N GLU A 63 -19.10 -3.94 21.27
CA GLU A 63 -19.74 -2.65 21.06
C GLU A 63 -18.84 -1.48 21.43
N MET A 64 -18.08 -1.57 22.52
CA MET A 64 -17.16 -0.52 22.96
C MET A 64 -15.72 -1.02 23.05
N GLY A 65 -14.79 -0.11 23.30
CA GLY A 65 -13.36 -0.36 23.22
C GLY A 65 -12.88 -0.57 21.79
N LEU A 66 -11.74 -1.25 21.69
CA LEU A 66 -11.25 -1.78 20.41
C LEU A 66 -12.15 -2.93 19.96
N LYS A 67 -12.43 -3.02 18.67
CA LYS A 67 -13.33 -4.03 18.10
C LYS A 67 -12.61 -5.35 17.86
N TYR A 68 -13.06 -6.43 18.49
CA TYR A 68 -12.42 -7.74 18.37
C TYR A 68 -12.93 -8.54 17.15
N GLY A 69 -12.15 -9.55 16.75
CA GLY A 69 -12.57 -10.59 15.80
C GLY A 69 -12.21 -10.36 14.33
N ILE A 70 -11.53 -9.26 13.98
CA ILE A 70 -11.01 -8.97 12.64
C ILE A 70 -9.58 -8.43 12.77
N LEU A 71 -8.70 -8.81 11.83
CA LEU A 71 -7.25 -8.51 11.83
C LEU A 71 -6.85 -7.02 11.77
N VAL A 72 -7.78 -6.16 11.39
CA VAL A 72 -7.60 -4.71 11.26
C VAL A 72 -8.62 -4.01 12.16
N GLU A 73 -8.54 -4.33 13.45
CA GLU A 73 -9.41 -3.84 14.52
C GLU A 73 -9.44 -2.32 14.62
N ASP A 74 -8.34 -1.66 14.30
CA ASP A 74 -8.20 -0.22 14.23
C ASP A 74 -9.20 0.40 13.22
N ILE A 75 -9.32 -0.16 12.02
CA ILE A 75 -10.20 0.33 10.95
C ILE A 75 -11.66 0.25 11.36
N ILE A 76 -12.09 -0.91 11.85
CA ILE A 76 -13.47 -1.15 12.30
C ILE A 76 -13.81 -0.33 13.54
N THR A 77 -12.87 -0.19 14.48
CA THR A 77 -13.03 0.71 15.63
C THR A 77 -13.24 2.14 15.16
N GLY A 78 -12.42 2.61 14.21
CA GLY A 78 -12.56 3.92 13.58
C GLY A 78 -13.90 4.12 12.90
N LEU A 79 -14.35 3.13 12.12
CA LEU A 79 -15.65 3.14 11.46
C LEU A 79 -16.80 3.19 12.48
N SER A 80 -16.73 2.41 13.55
CA SER A 80 -17.73 2.39 14.62
C SER A 80 -17.83 3.72 15.34
N ILE A 81 -16.69 4.32 15.71
CA ILE A 81 -16.62 5.67 16.30
C ILE A 81 -17.25 6.71 15.36
N LYS A 82 -16.95 6.64 14.05
CA LYS A 82 -17.52 7.54 13.04
C LYS A 82 -19.04 7.38 12.91
N CYS A 83 -19.54 6.15 12.94
CA CYS A 83 -20.97 5.85 12.91
C CYS A 83 -21.73 6.37 14.14
N ARG A 84 -21.03 6.65 15.24
CA ARG A 84 -21.57 7.30 16.45
C ARG A 84 -21.55 8.83 16.40
N GLY A 85 -21.21 9.42 15.25
CA GLY A 85 -21.19 10.87 15.04
C GLY A 85 -19.87 11.58 15.38
N TRP A 86 -18.88 10.85 15.90
CA TRP A 86 -17.57 11.43 16.22
C TRP A 86 -16.78 11.82 14.98
N LYS A 87 -15.99 12.89 15.10
CA LYS A 87 -15.14 13.41 14.02
C LYS A 87 -13.66 13.19 14.34
N SER A 88 -12.99 12.40 13.51
CA SER A 88 -11.52 12.33 13.45
C SER A 88 -10.91 13.55 12.74
N ILE A 89 -9.71 13.94 13.17
CA ILE A 89 -8.89 14.99 12.57
C ILE A 89 -7.51 14.36 12.27
N TYR A 90 -6.98 14.64 11.08
CA TYR A 90 -5.61 14.27 10.71
C TYR A 90 -4.70 15.47 10.93
N LEU A 91 -3.53 15.23 11.52
CA LEU A 91 -2.57 16.26 11.92
C LEU A 91 -1.19 15.87 11.46
N ASN A 92 -0.54 16.78 10.74
CA ASN A 92 0.86 16.66 10.33
C ASN A 92 1.67 17.80 10.96
N PRO A 93 2.10 17.68 12.23
CA PRO A 93 2.92 18.68 12.89
C PRO A 93 4.29 18.82 12.22
N GLU A 94 4.91 20.01 12.29
CA GLU A 94 6.27 20.23 11.76
C GLU A 94 7.30 19.31 12.43
N ARG A 95 7.06 18.98 13.71
CA ARG A 95 7.79 17.97 14.45
C ARG A 95 7.04 16.64 14.39
N GLU A 96 7.68 15.61 13.87
CA GLU A 96 7.13 14.25 13.81
C GLU A 96 6.64 13.81 15.19
N GLY A 97 5.33 13.55 15.29
CA GLY A 97 4.72 13.18 16.57
C GLY A 97 4.99 11.72 16.96
N PHE A 98 5.27 10.88 15.98
CA PHE A 98 5.40 9.44 16.17
C PHE A 98 6.51 8.92 15.26
N LEU A 99 7.48 8.25 15.85
CA LEU A 99 8.51 7.52 15.12
C LEU A 99 8.26 6.04 15.36
N GLY A 100 8.06 5.30 14.28
CA GLY A 100 7.87 3.86 14.31
C GLY A 100 8.92 3.15 13.45
N VAL A 101 9.03 1.84 13.63
CA VAL A 101 9.91 0.99 12.83
C VAL A 101 9.13 0.44 11.64
N ALA A 102 9.71 0.59 10.45
CA ALA A 102 9.18 0.04 9.22
C ALA A 102 9.84 -1.31 8.90
N PRO A 103 9.17 -2.23 8.18
CA PRO A 103 9.81 -3.44 7.68
C PRO A 103 11.04 -3.10 6.84
N THR A 104 12.16 -3.77 7.11
CA THR A 104 13.42 -3.57 6.39
C THR A 104 13.63 -4.60 5.28
N THR A 105 12.91 -5.73 5.32
CA THR A 105 12.95 -6.76 4.26
C THR A 105 11.66 -6.82 3.45
N LEU A 106 11.77 -7.31 2.20
CA LEU A 106 10.61 -7.48 1.33
C LEU A 106 9.63 -8.51 1.90
N LEU A 107 10.11 -9.62 2.44
CA LEU A 107 9.23 -10.66 2.99
C LEU A 107 8.41 -10.12 4.17
N GLN A 108 9.02 -9.37 5.08
CA GLN A 108 8.29 -8.75 6.20
C GLN A 108 7.20 -7.81 5.69
N LEU A 109 7.52 -6.98 4.69
CA LEU A 109 6.55 -6.08 4.07
C LEU A 109 5.39 -6.86 3.42
N LEU A 110 5.68 -7.94 2.69
CA LEU A 110 4.65 -8.74 2.02
C LEU A 110 3.74 -9.46 3.02
N VAL A 111 4.30 -10.06 4.08
CA VAL A 111 3.51 -10.72 5.13
C VAL A 111 2.65 -9.71 5.90
N GLN A 112 3.18 -8.52 6.20
CA GLN A 112 2.40 -7.44 6.79
C GLN A 112 1.22 -7.05 5.90
N HIS A 113 1.46 -6.88 4.60
CA HIS A 113 0.40 -6.52 3.65
C HIS A 113 -0.63 -7.63 3.43
N THR A 114 -0.26 -8.91 3.59
CA THR A 114 -1.22 -10.02 3.57
C THR A 114 -2.23 -9.86 4.71
N ARG A 115 -1.76 -9.61 5.94
CA ARG A 115 -2.62 -9.41 7.12
C ARG A 115 -3.58 -8.24 6.93
N TRP A 116 -3.07 -7.11 6.43
CA TRP A 116 -3.90 -5.94 6.16
C TRP A 116 -4.93 -6.21 5.08
N ALA A 117 -4.54 -6.80 3.96
CA ALA A 117 -5.45 -7.09 2.86
C ALA A 117 -6.54 -8.10 3.26
N GLU A 118 -6.19 -9.11 4.07
CA GLU A 118 -7.14 -10.10 4.59
C GLU A 118 -8.16 -9.42 5.51
N GLY A 119 -7.69 -8.65 6.49
CA GLY A 119 -8.56 -7.89 7.39
C GLY A 119 -9.48 -6.92 6.64
N HIS A 120 -8.96 -6.22 5.63
CA HIS A 120 -9.74 -5.32 4.79
C HIS A 120 -10.85 -6.04 4.01
N LEU A 121 -10.55 -7.20 3.42
CA LEU A 121 -11.54 -7.99 2.69
C LEU A 121 -12.58 -8.60 3.65
N GLN A 122 -12.18 -9.02 4.85
CA GLN A 122 -13.09 -9.47 5.90
C GLN A 122 -14.05 -8.36 6.34
N ILE A 123 -13.60 -7.11 6.46
CA ILE A 123 -14.51 -5.97 6.71
C ILE A 123 -15.53 -5.87 5.57
N PHE A 124 -15.08 -5.95 4.31
CA PHE A 124 -15.98 -5.82 3.16
C PHE A 124 -17.07 -6.89 3.12
N LEU A 125 -16.72 -8.14 3.45
CA LEU A 125 -17.58 -9.31 3.34
C LEU A 125 -18.37 -9.62 4.62
N SER A 126 -18.20 -8.81 5.68
CA SER A 126 -18.92 -8.96 6.94
C SER A 126 -19.99 -7.89 7.13
N ARG A 127 -20.74 -8.00 8.25
CA ARG A 127 -21.71 -6.98 8.70
C ARG A 127 -21.09 -5.58 8.88
N TYR A 128 -19.77 -5.49 8.96
CA TYR A 128 -19.03 -4.23 9.10
C TYR A 128 -18.71 -3.54 7.77
N CYS A 129 -19.22 -4.05 6.65
CA CYS A 129 -19.08 -3.40 5.35
C CYS A 129 -19.51 -1.93 5.45
N SER A 130 -18.62 -1.01 5.07
CA SER A 130 -18.84 0.44 5.23
C SER A 130 -20.10 0.94 4.53
N LEU A 131 -20.51 0.27 3.44
CA LEU A 131 -21.70 0.59 2.67
C LEU A 131 -22.99 0.31 3.45
N VAL A 132 -23.00 -0.81 4.17
CA VAL A 132 -24.15 -1.32 4.95
C VAL A 132 -24.12 -0.76 6.37
N TYR A 133 -23.03 -0.98 7.11
CA TYR A 133 -22.88 -0.57 8.51
C TYR A 133 -22.96 0.94 8.71
N GLY A 134 -22.50 1.71 7.72
CA GLY A 134 -22.55 3.16 7.72
C GLY A 134 -23.84 3.76 7.18
N TYR A 135 -24.79 2.95 6.68
CA TYR A 135 -26.03 3.43 6.07
C TYR A 135 -26.82 4.29 7.06
N LYS A 136 -27.25 5.49 6.62
CA LYS A 136 -27.89 6.54 7.44
C LYS A 136 -27.08 7.07 8.65
N ARG A 137 -25.90 6.52 8.94
CA ARG A 137 -25.02 6.93 10.07
C ARG A 137 -23.87 7.83 9.63
N ILE A 138 -23.34 7.61 8.42
CA ILE A 138 -22.26 8.41 7.85
C ILE A 138 -22.54 8.82 6.39
N PRO A 139 -21.98 9.97 5.92
CA PRO A 139 -22.18 10.44 4.55
C PRO A 139 -21.74 9.41 3.49
N LEU A 140 -22.43 9.36 2.35
CA LEU A 140 -22.13 8.43 1.24
C LEU A 140 -20.67 8.53 0.79
N LYS A 141 -20.14 9.75 0.64
CA LYS A 141 -18.73 9.98 0.29
C LYS A 141 -17.78 9.28 1.25
N LEU A 142 -18.07 9.32 2.55
CA LEU A 142 -17.23 8.64 3.54
C LEU A 142 -17.37 7.13 3.43
N ARG A 143 -18.59 6.60 3.21
CA ARG A 143 -18.81 5.15 3.01
C ARG A 143 -17.99 4.60 1.85
N LEU A 144 -18.04 5.29 0.70
CA LEU A 144 -17.29 4.95 -0.50
C LEU A 144 -15.78 5.10 -0.32
N ALA A 145 -15.32 6.04 0.51
CA ALA A 145 -13.89 6.23 0.79
C ALA A 145 -13.24 5.05 1.53
N TYR A 146 -14.00 4.21 2.25
CA TYR A 146 -13.48 2.98 2.86
C TYR A 146 -13.30 1.85 1.83
N CYS A 147 -14.06 1.86 0.74
CA CYS A 147 -14.12 0.76 -0.22
C CYS A 147 -12.79 0.45 -0.92
N PRO A 148 -11.98 1.44 -1.37
CA PRO A 148 -10.67 1.14 -1.97
C PRO A 148 -9.77 0.28 -1.10
N PHE A 149 -9.70 0.56 0.21
CA PHE A 149 -8.89 -0.22 1.14
C PHE A 149 -9.44 -1.63 1.32
N ASN A 150 -10.75 -1.72 1.54
CA ASN A 150 -11.49 -2.96 1.73
C ASN A 150 -11.41 -3.91 0.52
N LEU A 151 -11.13 -3.36 -0.68
CA LEU A 151 -11.01 -4.11 -1.93
C LEU A 151 -9.56 -4.31 -2.40
N TRP A 152 -8.56 -4.07 -1.54
CA TRP A 152 -7.15 -4.33 -1.88
C TRP A 152 -6.90 -5.75 -2.36
N ALA A 153 -7.34 -6.75 -1.59
CA ALA A 153 -7.16 -8.16 -1.92
C ALA A 153 -7.75 -8.51 -3.30
N ALA A 154 -8.96 -8.03 -3.62
CA ALA A 154 -9.63 -8.32 -4.88
C ALA A 154 -8.91 -7.78 -6.12
N ASN A 155 -8.06 -6.75 -5.99
CA ASN A 155 -7.23 -6.26 -7.10
C ASN A 155 -6.21 -7.29 -7.61
N CYS A 156 -5.91 -8.35 -6.85
CA CYS A 156 -5.00 -9.40 -7.30
C CYS A 156 -5.48 -10.05 -8.60
N LEU A 157 -6.80 -10.26 -8.76
CA LEU A 157 -7.38 -10.98 -9.89
C LEU A 157 -7.12 -10.24 -11.22
N ALA A 158 -7.49 -8.96 -11.27
CA ALA A 158 -7.26 -8.13 -12.46
C ALA A 158 -5.76 -7.96 -12.75
N THR A 159 -4.92 -7.85 -11.71
CA THR A 159 -3.47 -7.70 -11.87
C THR A 159 -2.82 -8.97 -12.41
N LEU A 160 -3.14 -10.13 -11.84
CA LEU A 160 -2.63 -11.42 -12.31
C LEU A 160 -3.06 -11.69 -13.75
N TYR A 161 -4.30 -11.31 -14.12
CA TYR A 161 -4.76 -11.42 -15.49
C TYR A 161 -3.84 -10.66 -16.45
N TYR A 162 -3.53 -9.40 -16.14
CA TYR A 162 -2.65 -8.56 -16.97
C TYR A 162 -1.18 -9.00 -16.98
N VAL A 163 -0.69 -9.64 -15.92
CA VAL A 163 0.70 -10.10 -15.83
C VAL A 163 0.91 -11.44 -16.55
N VAL A 164 -0.13 -12.27 -16.61
CA VAL A 164 -0.04 -13.65 -17.15
C VAL A 164 -0.61 -13.74 -18.57
N VAL A 165 -1.84 -13.28 -18.78
CA VAL A 165 -2.61 -13.59 -19.99
C VAL A 165 -2.05 -12.91 -21.24
N PRO A 166 -1.66 -11.61 -21.23
CA PRO A 166 -1.04 -10.99 -22.39
C PRO A 166 0.22 -11.69 -22.88
N CYS A 167 1.05 -12.18 -21.96
CA CYS A 167 2.26 -12.94 -22.25
C CYS A 167 1.94 -14.28 -22.92
N LEU A 168 1.00 -15.06 -22.37
CA LEU A 168 0.59 -16.34 -22.96
C LEU A 168 -0.08 -16.15 -24.32
N CYS A 169 -0.90 -15.10 -24.48
CA CYS A 169 -1.53 -14.77 -25.76
C CYS A 169 -0.51 -14.34 -26.81
N LEU A 170 0.55 -13.62 -26.40
CA LEU A 170 1.65 -13.24 -27.30
C LEU A 170 2.35 -14.48 -27.88
N LEU A 171 2.65 -15.47 -27.05
CA LEU A 171 3.23 -16.75 -27.48
C LEU A 171 2.31 -17.55 -28.41
N LYS A 172 0.99 -17.50 -28.17
CA LYS A 172 -0.01 -18.17 -29.00
C LYS A 172 -0.32 -17.42 -30.32
N GLY A 173 0.01 -16.13 -30.37
CA GLY A 173 -0.29 -15.24 -31.50
C GLY A 173 -1.69 -14.63 -31.48
N PHE A 174 -2.30 -14.47 -30.30
CA PHE A 174 -3.56 -13.74 -30.12
C PHE A 174 -3.27 -12.29 -29.72
N SER A 175 -3.79 -11.35 -30.51
CA SER A 175 -3.63 -9.92 -30.22
C SER A 175 -4.73 -9.44 -29.29
N LEU A 176 -4.35 -8.92 -28.12
CA LEU A 176 -5.29 -8.41 -27.11
C LEU A 176 -5.40 -6.88 -27.10
N PHE A 177 -4.66 -6.20 -27.95
CA PHE A 177 -4.55 -4.75 -27.97
C PHE A 177 -4.66 -4.22 -29.40
N PRO A 178 -5.00 -2.95 -29.60
CA PRO A 178 -5.08 -2.41 -30.95
C PRO A 178 -3.71 -2.43 -31.64
N LYS A 179 -3.73 -2.55 -32.98
CA LYS A 179 -2.53 -2.46 -33.81
C LYS A 179 -1.88 -1.09 -33.65
N ILE A 180 -0.55 -1.00 -33.66
CA ILE A 180 0.20 0.28 -33.51
C ILE A 180 -0.27 1.35 -34.50
N SER A 181 -0.54 0.97 -35.75
CA SER A 181 -1.05 1.83 -36.82
C SER A 181 -2.48 2.34 -36.60
N SER A 182 -3.23 1.74 -35.67
CA SER A 182 -4.62 2.09 -35.40
C SER A 182 -4.71 3.31 -34.48
N PRO A 183 -5.64 4.25 -34.74
CA PRO A 183 -5.88 5.38 -33.83
C PRO A 183 -6.31 4.93 -32.43
N TRP A 184 -6.86 3.71 -32.30
CA TRP A 184 -7.27 3.14 -31.02
C TRP A 184 -6.12 2.87 -30.05
N VAL A 185 -4.86 2.91 -30.50
CA VAL A 185 -3.68 2.83 -29.61
C VAL A 185 -3.54 4.04 -28.70
N VAL A 186 -3.97 5.21 -29.18
CA VAL A 186 -3.78 6.49 -28.47
C VAL A 186 -4.37 6.44 -27.06
N PRO A 187 -5.62 5.97 -26.84
CA PRO A 187 -6.16 5.80 -25.49
C PRO A 187 -5.30 4.93 -24.55
N PHE A 188 -4.80 3.79 -25.03
CA PHE A 188 -4.00 2.87 -24.22
C PHE A 188 -2.65 3.47 -23.82
N VAL A 189 -1.96 4.08 -24.78
CA VAL A 189 -0.68 4.75 -24.56
C VAL A 189 -0.86 5.96 -23.63
N TYR A 190 -1.91 6.75 -23.84
CA TYR A 190 -2.22 7.91 -23.00
C TYR A 190 -2.45 7.50 -21.55
N VAL A 191 -3.33 6.53 -21.28
CA VAL A 191 -3.61 6.06 -19.91
C VAL A 191 -2.34 5.51 -19.26
N ALA A 192 -1.52 4.74 -20.00
CA ALA A 192 -0.27 4.20 -19.48
C ALA A 192 0.73 5.30 -19.15
N PHE A 193 0.99 6.23 -20.08
CA PHE A 193 2.01 7.26 -19.93
C PHE A 193 1.59 8.32 -18.91
N VAL A 194 0.39 8.91 -19.05
CA VAL A 194 -0.06 10.03 -18.24
C VAL A 194 -0.23 9.60 -16.78
N HIS A 195 -0.71 8.38 -16.51
CA HIS A 195 -0.75 7.87 -15.15
C HIS A 195 0.64 7.75 -14.53
N ARG A 196 1.63 7.24 -15.28
CA ARG A 196 3.00 7.06 -14.79
C ARG A 196 3.71 8.39 -14.59
N ALA A 197 3.56 9.31 -15.53
CA ALA A 197 4.09 10.67 -15.42
C ALA A 197 3.49 11.40 -14.21
N TYR A 198 2.17 11.32 -14.02
CA TYR A 198 1.50 11.89 -12.85
C TYR A 198 2.00 11.26 -11.54
N SER A 199 2.09 9.92 -11.49
CA SER A 199 2.58 9.21 -10.30
C SER A 199 4.04 9.53 -9.97
N LEU A 200 4.90 9.65 -10.99
CA LEU A 200 6.30 10.05 -10.80
C LEU A 200 6.39 11.50 -10.32
N GLY A 201 5.64 12.41 -10.96
CA GLY A 201 5.55 13.81 -10.53
C GLY A 201 5.07 13.93 -9.09
N GLU A 202 4.06 13.16 -8.70
CA GLU A 202 3.58 13.06 -7.32
C GLU A 202 4.69 12.60 -6.39
N PHE A 203 5.39 11.51 -6.73
CA PHE A 203 6.45 10.94 -5.89
C PHE A 203 7.66 11.85 -5.71
N LEU A 204 8.15 12.47 -6.79
CA LEU A 204 9.31 13.37 -6.74
C LEU A 204 9.01 14.64 -5.94
N TRP A 205 7.82 15.21 -6.12
CA TRP A 205 7.39 16.39 -5.36
C TRP A 205 7.31 16.11 -3.85
N CYS A 206 7.01 14.87 -3.46
CA CYS A 206 7.00 14.43 -2.07
C CYS A 206 8.42 14.27 -1.46
N GLY A 207 9.46 14.72 -2.16
CA GLY A 207 10.87 14.53 -1.77
C GLY A 207 11.36 13.11 -1.99
N GLY A 208 10.72 12.34 -2.87
CA GLY A 208 11.18 11.02 -3.26
C GLY A 208 12.22 11.06 -4.37
N THR A 209 13.00 9.98 -4.49
CA THR A 209 13.97 9.78 -5.57
C THR A 209 13.35 9.01 -6.73
N PHE A 210 13.90 9.15 -7.95
CA PHE A 210 13.46 8.35 -9.09
C PHE A 210 13.63 6.84 -8.84
N ARG A 211 14.72 6.45 -8.19
CA ARG A 211 14.98 5.06 -7.78
C ARG A 211 13.95 4.57 -6.76
N GLY A 212 13.61 5.41 -5.77
CA GLY A 212 12.53 5.18 -4.83
C GLY A 212 11.18 4.99 -5.51
N TRP A 213 10.85 5.79 -6.53
CA TRP A 213 9.62 5.63 -7.30
C TRP A 213 9.59 4.30 -8.05
N CYS A 214 10.69 3.92 -8.70
CA CYS A 214 10.82 2.62 -9.36
C CYS A 214 10.60 1.47 -8.36
N ASN A 215 11.17 1.57 -7.16
CA ASN A 215 10.98 0.59 -6.09
C ASN A 215 9.53 0.54 -5.59
N ASP A 216 8.85 1.68 -5.47
CA ASP A 216 7.43 1.74 -5.12
C ASP A 216 6.54 1.05 -6.17
N GLN A 217 6.83 1.24 -7.46
CA GLN A 217 6.12 0.53 -8.54
C GLN A 217 6.33 -0.99 -8.49
N ARG A 218 7.54 -1.45 -8.16
CA ARG A 218 7.86 -2.87 -7.98
C ARG A 218 7.10 -3.47 -6.82
N VAL A 219 7.22 -2.84 -5.66
CA VAL A 219 6.58 -3.29 -4.41
C VAL A 219 5.07 -3.30 -4.57
N TRP A 220 4.50 -2.35 -5.30
CA TRP A 220 3.08 -2.35 -5.64
C TRP A 220 2.66 -3.58 -6.47
N LEU A 221 3.45 -3.94 -7.49
CA LEU A 221 3.20 -5.14 -8.29
C LEU A 221 3.30 -6.39 -7.40
N PHE A 222 4.35 -6.47 -6.59
CA PHE A 222 4.62 -7.62 -5.72
C PHE A 222 3.49 -7.86 -4.71
N LYS A 223 3.01 -6.81 -4.04
CA LYS A 223 1.88 -6.90 -3.11
C LYS A 223 0.64 -7.46 -3.78
N ARG A 224 0.32 -7.02 -5.01
CA ARG A 224 -0.88 -7.42 -5.74
C ARG A 224 -0.83 -8.85 -6.25
N THR A 225 0.33 -9.31 -6.72
CA THR A 225 0.49 -10.67 -7.25
C THR A 225 0.71 -11.70 -6.15
N THR A 226 1.15 -11.30 -4.96
CA THR A 226 1.42 -12.21 -3.83
C THR A 226 0.53 -11.95 -2.63
N SER A 227 0.82 -10.93 -1.81
CA SER A 227 0.11 -10.66 -0.55
C SER A 227 -1.40 -10.62 -0.71
N TYR A 228 -1.88 -9.90 -1.72
CA TYR A 228 -3.31 -9.73 -1.99
C TYR A 228 -3.94 -11.00 -2.55
N PHE A 229 -3.17 -11.78 -3.33
CA PHE A 229 -3.59 -13.09 -3.80
C PHE A 229 -3.79 -14.05 -2.62
N PHE A 230 -2.79 -14.20 -1.75
CA PHE A 230 -2.90 -15.02 -0.53
C PHE A 230 -4.06 -14.55 0.35
N ALA A 231 -4.16 -13.25 0.62
CA ALA A 231 -5.23 -12.68 1.42
C ALA A 231 -6.63 -12.94 0.83
N PHE A 232 -6.78 -12.82 -0.50
CA PHE A 232 -8.04 -13.10 -1.19
C PHE A 232 -8.44 -14.56 -0.99
N PHE A 233 -7.56 -15.50 -1.34
CA PHE A 233 -7.86 -16.93 -1.23
C PHE A 233 -8.09 -17.37 0.21
N GLN A 234 -7.28 -16.91 1.16
CA GLN A 234 -7.47 -17.21 2.59
C GLN A 234 -8.83 -16.70 3.09
N THR A 235 -9.21 -15.47 2.71
CA THR A 235 -10.51 -14.92 3.12
C THR A 235 -11.67 -15.71 2.52
N ILE A 236 -11.60 -16.11 1.25
CA ILE A 236 -12.63 -16.94 0.61
C ILE A 236 -12.71 -18.32 1.27
N LEU A 237 -11.57 -18.99 1.49
CA LEU A 237 -11.53 -20.29 2.18
C LEU A 237 -12.11 -20.21 3.59
N LYS A 238 -11.84 -19.11 4.31
CA LYS A 238 -12.43 -18.84 5.63
C LYS A 238 -13.94 -18.66 5.56
N LEU A 239 -14.46 -17.94 4.56
CA LEU A 239 -15.91 -17.80 4.34
C LEU A 239 -16.58 -19.13 4.03
N LEU A 240 -15.86 -20.04 3.37
CA LEU A 240 -16.33 -21.40 3.07
C LEU A 240 -16.12 -22.39 4.24
N GLY A 241 -15.52 -21.97 5.36
CA GLY A 241 -15.31 -22.79 6.55
C GLY A 241 -14.08 -23.72 6.52
N TYR A 242 -13.20 -23.60 5.51
CA TYR A 242 -12.08 -24.52 5.30
C TYR A 242 -10.76 -24.12 5.99
N SER A 243 -10.66 -22.92 6.57
CA SER A 243 -9.39 -22.42 7.13
C SER A 243 -9.58 -21.79 8.51
N GLN A 244 -8.71 -22.18 9.45
CA GLN A 244 -8.47 -21.45 10.68
C GLN A 244 -7.28 -20.48 10.52
N LEU A 245 -7.29 -19.40 11.30
CA LEU A 245 -6.27 -18.34 11.26
C LEU A 245 -4.89 -18.89 11.61
N THR A 246 -4.02 -19.09 10.61
CA THR A 246 -2.59 -19.31 10.85
C THR A 246 -1.87 -17.98 10.72
N PHE A 247 -1.56 -17.37 11.85
CA PHE A 247 -0.89 -16.10 11.90
C PHE A 247 0.62 -16.29 11.70
N ALA A 248 1.17 -15.84 10.56
CA ALA A 248 2.61 -15.72 10.40
C ALA A 248 3.08 -14.38 11.01
N LEU A 249 3.68 -14.43 12.20
CA LEU A 249 4.30 -13.26 12.84
C LEU A 249 5.46 -12.74 11.98
N THR A 250 5.63 -11.43 11.96
CA THR A 250 6.75 -10.77 11.27
C THR A 250 7.61 -10.10 12.32
N ALA A 251 8.82 -10.61 12.52
CA ALA A 251 9.83 -9.92 13.31
C ALA A 251 10.11 -8.56 12.68
N LYS A 252 10.19 -7.50 13.52
CA LYS A 252 10.53 -6.14 13.07
C LYS A 252 11.99 -5.78 13.36
N VAL A 253 12.74 -6.68 13.98
CA VAL A 253 14.18 -6.54 14.21
C VAL A 253 14.91 -7.12 13.00
N SER A 254 15.93 -6.42 12.53
CA SER A 254 16.77 -6.88 11.44
C SER A 254 18.24 -6.69 11.79
N ASP A 255 19.06 -7.67 11.44
CA ASP A 255 20.51 -7.65 11.62
C ASP A 255 21.16 -6.43 10.94
N GLU A 256 22.31 -5.98 11.43
CA GLU A 256 23.02 -4.79 10.91
C GLU A 256 23.25 -4.87 9.39
N ASN A 257 23.66 -6.04 8.89
CA ASN A 257 23.85 -6.31 7.47
C ASN A 257 22.57 -6.12 6.62
N VAL A 258 21.40 -6.42 7.19
CA VAL A 258 20.09 -6.21 6.55
C VAL A 258 19.76 -4.72 6.52
N SER A 259 20.04 -4.02 7.62
CA SER A 259 19.81 -2.58 7.74
C SER A 259 20.67 -1.78 6.75
N GLU A 260 21.94 -2.14 6.56
CA GLU A 260 22.81 -1.46 5.59
C GLU A 260 22.28 -1.58 4.16
N ARG A 261 21.85 -2.78 3.76
CA ARG A 261 21.23 -3.00 2.43
C ARG A 261 19.96 -2.17 2.26
N PHE A 262 19.15 -2.08 3.31
CA PHE A 262 17.93 -1.27 3.29
C PHE A 262 18.25 0.22 3.07
N GLU A 263 19.23 0.77 3.78
CA GLU A 263 19.68 2.16 3.61
C GLU A 263 20.25 2.43 2.21
N GLN A 264 20.87 1.42 1.57
CA GLN A 264 21.35 1.49 0.18
C GLN A 264 20.24 1.30 -0.88
N GLU A 265 18.96 1.26 -0.48
CA GLU A 265 17.81 0.97 -1.33
C GLU A 265 17.95 -0.37 -2.12
N LEU A 266 18.55 -1.39 -1.49
CA LEU A 266 18.68 -2.75 -2.02
C LEU A 266 17.63 -3.69 -1.39
N ILE A 267 16.90 -4.42 -2.25
CA ILE A 267 15.83 -5.32 -1.82
C ILE A 267 16.42 -6.66 -1.37
N GLU A 268 15.95 -7.20 -0.25
CA GLU A 268 16.36 -8.51 0.26
C GLU A 268 15.45 -9.66 -0.18
N PHE A 269 16.03 -10.71 -0.78
CA PHE A 269 15.32 -11.91 -1.27
C PHE A 269 15.79 -13.22 -0.64
N GLY A 270 16.66 -13.17 0.38
CA GLY A 270 17.32 -14.34 0.99
C GLY A 270 16.39 -15.38 1.62
N ALA A 271 15.19 -14.97 2.03
CA ALA A 271 14.26 -15.84 2.74
C ALA A 271 13.51 -16.81 1.81
N THR A 272 13.21 -18.01 2.30
CA THR A 272 12.38 -18.99 1.58
C THR A 272 10.89 -18.69 1.82
N SER A 273 10.13 -18.43 0.76
CA SER A 273 8.68 -18.16 0.87
C SER A 273 7.92 -18.49 -0.43
N PRO A 274 6.71 -19.06 -0.35
CA PRO A 274 5.83 -19.24 -1.51
C PRO A 274 5.51 -17.93 -2.25
N MET A 275 5.59 -16.78 -1.56
CA MET A 275 5.43 -15.48 -2.23
C MET A 275 6.55 -15.23 -3.24
N PHE A 276 7.78 -15.61 -2.91
CA PHE A 276 8.90 -15.47 -3.84
C PHE A 276 8.83 -16.49 -4.98
N ASP A 277 8.30 -17.70 -4.73
CA ASP A 277 8.00 -18.66 -5.81
C ASP A 277 7.06 -18.02 -6.86
N ILE A 278 5.99 -17.33 -6.43
CA ILE A 278 5.06 -16.63 -7.34
C ILE A 278 5.76 -15.47 -8.07
N LEU A 279 6.50 -14.60 -7.36
CA LEU A 279 7.20 -13.47 -7.99
C LEU A 279 8.19 -13.93 -9.06
N ALA A 280 9.03 -14.91 -8.71
CA ALA A 280 10.02 -15.47 -9.61
C ALA A 280 9.33 -16.14 -10.82
N THR A 281 8.27 -16.91 -10.61
CA THR A 281 7.54 -17.56 -11.71
C THR A 281 6.94 -16.55 -12.68
N LEU A 282 6.31 -15.47 -12.18
CA LEU A 282 5.73 -14.43 -13.03
C LEU A 282 6.81 -13.62 -13.76
N ALA A 283 7.95 -13.37 -13.12
CA ALA A 283 9.10 -12.74 -13.75
C ALA A 283 9.67 -13.62 -14.87
N MET A 284 9.88 -14.91 -14.61
CA MET A 284 10.38 -15.87 -15.61
C MET A 284 9.40 -16.06 -16.77
N LEU A 285 8.09 -16.10 -16.49
CA LEU A 285 7.05 -16.17 -17.52
C LEU A 285 7.15 -15.00 -18.51
N ASN A 286 7.21 -13.76 -18.01
CA ASN A 286 7.31 -12.58 -18.86
C ASN A 286 8.66 -12.46 -19.58
N LEU A 287 9.73 -12.99 -18.99
CA LEU A 287 11.04 -13.09 -19.64
C LEU A 287 10.99 -14.07 -20.83
N PHE A 288 10.43 -15.26 -20.64
CA PHE A 288 10.25 -16.24 -21.71
C PHE A 288 9.28 -15.74 -22.78
N GLY A 289 8.21 -15.05 -22.39
CA GLY A 289 7.31 -14.35 -23.31
C GLY A 289 8.04 -13.34 -24.19
N SER A 290 8.92 -12.53 -23.59
CA SER A 290 9.72 -11.54 -24.32
C SER A 290 10.70 -12.21 -25.28
N PHE A 291 11.37 -13.30 -24.88
CA PHE A 291 12.22 -14.07 -25.79
C PHE A 291 11.42 -14.71 -26.93
N GLY A 292 10.24 -15.26 -26.63
CA GLY A 292 9.34 -15.79 -27.66
C GLY A 292 8.88 -14.73 -28.65
N ALA A 293 8.64 -13.51 -28.18
CA ALA A 293 8.30 -12.38 -29.03
C ALA A 293 9.47 -11.95 -29.93
N ILE A 294 10.67 -11.82 -29.37
CA ILE A 294 11.89 -11.49 -30.13
C ILE A 294 12.17 -12.57 -31.18
N LYS A 295 12.06 -13.86 -30.81
CA LYS A 295 12.20 -14.97 -31.75
C LYS A 295 11.20 -14.88 -32.89
N LYS A 296 9.94 -14.53 -32.59
CA LYS A 296 8.89 -14.37 -33.60
C LYS A 296 9.18 -13.21 -34.55
N VAL A 297 9.70 -12.09 -34.05
CA VAL A 297 10.17 -10.97 -34.89
C VAL A 297 11.31 -11.46 -35.78
N ILE A 298 12.42 -11.94 -35.21
CA ILE A 298 13.62 -12.33 -35.97
C ILE A 298 13.36 -13.42 -37.03
N LEU A 299 12.53 -14.43 -36.72
CA LEU A 299 12.26 -15.52 -37.68
C LEU A 299 11.33 -15.10 -38.82
N ASP A 300 10.46 -14.12 -38.60
CA ASP A 300 9.53 -13.60 -39.60
C ASP A 300 10.08 -12.30 -40.23
N ALA A 301 11.39 -12.22 -40.50
CA ALA A 301 12.12 -11.00 -40.88
C ALA A 301 11.53 -10.21 -42.08
N ASP A 302 10.85 -10.88 -43.02
CA ASP A 302 10.14 -10.21 -44.13
C ASP A 302 8.82 -9.52 -43.70
N GLU A 303 8.30 -9.87 -42.52
CA GLU A 303 7.04 -9.39 -41.93
C GLU A 303 7.26 -8.66 -40.58
N ASP A 304 8.50 -8.29 -40.22
CA ASP A 304 8.87 -7.64 -38.96
C ASP A 304 7.93 -6.50 -38.57
N PHE A 305 7.63 -5.64 -39.55
CA PHE A 305 6.75 -4.49 -39.36
C PHE A 305 5.32 -4.90 -39.01
N LYS A 306 4.81 -6.02 -39.54
CA LYS A 306 3.47 -6.53 -39.27
C LYS A 306 3.39 -7.17 -37.88
N VAL A 307 4.43 -7.86 -37.43
CA VAL A 307 4.48 -8.45 -36.08
C VAL A 307 4.50 -7.34 -35.03
N LEU A 308 5.33 -6.31 -35.23
CA LEU A 308 5.39 -5.14 -34.35
C LEU A 308 4.07 -4.36 -34.37
N ASP A 309 3.48 -4.15 -35.55
CA ASP A 309 2.17 -3.49 -35.67
C ASP A 309 1.08 -4.26 -34.91
N GLN A 310 1.03 -5.58 -35.04
CA GLN A 310 -0.03 -6.41 -34.44
C GLN A 310 0.13 -6.65 -32.93
N PHE A 311 1.36 -6.82 -32.44
CA PHE A 311 1.64 -7.25 -31.06
C PHE A 311 2.39 -6.23 -30.23
N GLY A 312 2.77 -5.08 -30.79
CA GLY A 312 3.72 -4.18 -30.16
C GLY A 312 3.33 -3.69 -28.77
N LEU A 313 2.05 -3.47 -28.50
CA LEU A 313 1.55 -3.16 -27.16
C LEU A 313 1.76 -4.33 -26.15
N GLN A 314 1.52 -5.59 -26.56
CA GLN A 314 1.79 -6.75 -25.70
C GLN A 314 3.29 -6.97 -25.48
N ILE A 315 4.11 -6.80 -26.52
CA ILE A 315 5.57 -6.89 -26.42
C ILE A 315 6.07 -5.85 -25.42
N LEU A 316 5.60 -4.61 -25.56
CA LEU A 316 5.96 -3.52 -24.68
C LEU A 316 5.52 -3.74 -23.24
N LEU A 317 4.33 -4.31 -23.02
CA LEU A 317 3.88 -4.73 -21.69
C LEU A 317 4.83 -5.79 -21.08
N CYS A 318 5.18 -6.83 -21.82
CA CYS A 318 6.10 -7.86 -21.33
C CYS A 318 7.47 -7.27 -21.00
N LEU A 319 8.01 -6.39 -21.84
CA LEU A 319 9.27 -5.68 -21.59
C LEU A 319 9.20 -4.78 -20.33
N VAL A 320 8.08 -4.08 -20.12
CA VAL A 320 7.85 -3.30 -18.89
C VAL A 320 7.82 -4.21 -17.66
N LEU A 321 7.17 -5.38 -17.74
CA LEU A 321 7.15 -6.33 -16.62
C LEU A 321 8.54 -6.93 -16.36
N VAL A 322 9.33 -7.20 -17.39
CA VAL A 322 10.73 -7.64 -17.25
C VAL A 322 11.57 -6.56 -16.57
N THR A 323 11.47 -5.30 -17.02
CA THR A 323 12.25 -4.19 -16.42
C THR A 323 11.87 -3.88 -14.97
N ILE A 324 10.57 -3.95 -14.62
CA ILE A 324 10.11 -3.85 -13.23
C ILE A 324 10.75 -4.96 -12.40
N ASN A 325 10.79 -6.20 -12.90
CA ASN A 325 11.35 -7.36 -12.21
C ASN A 325 12.89 -7.48 -12.28
N LEU A 326 13.62 -6.46 -12.77
CA LEU A 326 15.09 -6.53 -12.86
C LEU A 326 15.79 -6.95 -11.54
N PRO A 327 15.41 -6.44 -10.35
CA PRO A 327 15.99 -6.89 -9.10
C PRO A 327 15.72 -8.36 -8.78
N VAL A 328 14.61 -8.94 -9.27
CA VAL A 328 14.29 -10.36 -9.11
C VAL A 328 15.26 -11.20 -9.93
N TYR A 329 15.55 -10.84 -11.19
CA TYR A 329 16.57 -11.56 -11.98
C TYR A 329 17.97 -11.42 -11.40
N GLN A 330 18.31 -10.24 -10.87
CA GLN A 330 19.55 -10.04 -10.11
C GLN A 330 19.63 -11.01 -8.92
N ALA A 331 18.55 -11.14 -8.15
CA ALA A 331 18.49 -12.04 -7.01
C ALA A 331 18.50 -13.53 -7.39
N LEU A 332 17.91 -13.91 -8.54
CA LEU A 332 17.86 -15.29 -9.02
C LEU A 332 19.23 -15.78 -9.55
N PHE A 333 19.92 -14.94 -10.33
CA PHE A 333 21.05 -15.39 -11.15
C PHE A 333 22.40 -14.76 -10.80
N PHE A 334 22.42 -13.49 -10.38
CA PHE A 334 23.65 -12.69 -10.37
C PHE A 334 24.19 -12.36 -8.97
N ARG A 335 23.31 -12.27 -7.96
CA ARG A 335 23.72 -11.97 -6.58
C ARG A 335 24.53 -13.12 -5.97
N LYS A 336 25.54 -12.75 -5.19
CA LYS A 336 26.41 -13.66 -4.43
C LYS A 336 26.33 -13.44 -2.92
N ASP A 337 25.67 -12.37 -2.49
CA ASP A 337 25.48 -12.01 -1.09
C ASP A 337 24.23 -12.69 -0.49
N ASN A 338 24.04 -12.55 0.82
CA ASN A 338 22.92 -13.17 1.56
C ASN A 338 21.53 -12.67 1.13
N GLY A 339 21.43 -11.60 0.34
CA GLY A 339 20.17 -11.17 -0.27
C GLY A 339 19.80 -11.89 -1.56
N LYS A 340 20.60 -12.87 -2.02
CA LYS A 340 20.31 -13.76 -3.15
C LYS A 340 19.09 -14.63 -2.86
N MET A 341 18.24 -14.86 -3.86
CA MET A 341 17.09 -15.76 -3.72
C MET A 341 17.55 -17.23 -3.61
N PRO A 342 16.90 -18.08 -2.78
CA PRO A 342 17.27 -19.49 -2.66
C PRO A 342 17.21 -20.24 -4.00
N SER A 343 18.19 -21.10 -4.27
CA SER A 343 18.28 -21.84 -5.54
C SER A 343 17.03 -22.69 -5.84
N SER A 344 16.36 -23.19 -4.79
CA SER A 344 15.10 -23.95 -4.93
C SER A 344 13.99 -23.13 -5.60
N VAL A 345 13.90 -21.83 -5.29
CA VAL A 345 12.94 -20.90 -5.92
C VAL A 345 13.29 -20.70 -7.39
N THR A 346 14.57 -20.59 -7.73
CA THR A 346 15.04 -20.48 -9.11
C THR A 346 14.61 -21.68 -9.94
N TYR A 347 14.88 -22.91 -9.48
CA TYR A 347 14.49 -24.13 -10.21
C TYR A 347 12.97 -24.23 -10.38
N LYS A 348 12.19 -24.04 -9.30
CA LYS A 348 10.72 -24.05 -9.35
C LYS A 348 10.18 -23.02 -10.35
N SER A 349 10.68 -21.79 -10.30
CA SER A 349 10.19 -20.70 -11.15
C SER A 349 10.43 -20.96 -12.64
N ILE A 350 11.59 -21.51 -13.00
CA ILE A 350 11.91 -21.90 -14.38
C ILE A 350 10.96 -23.01 -14.84
N ILE A 351 10.81 -24.06 -14.03
CA ILE A 351 9.93 -25.21 -14.37
C ILE A 351 8.49 -24.74 -14.56
N PHE A 352 7.92 -24.00 -13.61
CA PHE A 352 6.54 -23.53 -13.71
C PHE A 352 6.33 -22.56 -14.87
N ALA A 353 7.26 -21.64 -15.12
CA ALA A 353 7.16 -20.73 -16.25
C ALA A 353 7.26 -21.45 -17.60
N LEU A 354 8.17 -22.44 -17.74
CA LEU A 354 8.26 -23.27 -18.94
C LEU A 354 6.99 -24.09 -19.15
N LEU A 355 6.48 -24.75 -18.11
CA LEU A 355 5.23 -25.51 -18.17
C LEU A 355 4.05 -24.63 -18.60
N ALA A 356 3.96 -23.41 -18.09
CA ALA A 356 2.93 -22.45 -18.51
C ALA A 356 3.07 -22.07 -20.00
N CYS A 357 4.30 -21.80 -20.46
CA CYS A 357 4.57 -21.48 -21.86
C CYS A 357 4.26 -22.66 -22.81
N THR A 358 4.61 -23.90 -22.44
CA THR A 358 4.44 -25.08 -23.29
C THR A 358 3.00 -25.58 -23.32
N SER A 359 2.31 -25.61 -22.18
CA SER A 359 0.90 -26.00 -22.09
C SER A 359 -0.02 -25.06 -22.87
N PHE A 360 0.31 -23.77 -22.95
CA PHE A 360 -0.40 -22.82 -23.81
C PHE A 360 0.11 -22.76 -25.26
N GLY A 361 1.37 -23.16 -25.50
CA GLY A 361 2.01 -23.17 -26.81
C GLY A 361 1.74 -24.42 -27.68
N ALA A 362 1.39 -25.56 -27.07
CA ALA A 362 1.20 -26.84 -27.77
C ALA A 362 -0.04 -26.91 -28.71
N ALA A 363 -0.87 -25.86 -28.77
CA ALA A 363 -2.11 -25.87 -29.53
C ALA A 363 -1.98 -25.49 -31.02
N LYS A 364 -0.78 -25.44 -31.61
CA LYS A 364 -0.62 -25.08 -33.04
C LYS A 364 0.49 -25.87 -33.73
N LEU A 365 0.16 -27.10 -34.13
CA LEU A 365 0.86 -27.82 -35.21
C LEU A 365 -0.08 -28.48 -36.23
N THR A 366 -1.39 -28.27 -36.13
CA THR A 366 -2.37 -28.83 -37.08
C THR A 366 -3.49 -27.84 -37.41
N SER A 367 -3.20 -26.83 -38.22
CA SER A 367 -4.25 -26.17 -39.01
C SER A 367 -3.63 -25.67 -40.32
N LYS A 368 -3.93 -26.40 -41.39
CA LYS A 368 -3.59 -26.04 -42.77
C LYS A 368 -4.16 -24.64 -43.07
N ARG A 369 -3.30 -23.73 -43.54
CA ARG A 369 -3.73 -22.47 -44.16
C ARG A 369 -4.63 -22.79 -45.36
N HIS A 370 -5.87 -22.31 -45.36
CA HIS A 370 -6.63 -22.13 -46.59
C HIS A 370 -6.28 -20.76 -47.18
N PRO A 371 -5.95 -20.66 -48.48
CA PRO A 371 -5.73 -19.38 -49.14
C PRO A 371 -7.09 -18.76 -49.50
N CYS A 372 -7.40 -17.59 -48.95
CA CYS A 372 -8.50 -16.77 -49.47
C CYS A 372 -7.96 -15.88 -50.58
N ASN A 373 -8.29 -16.25 -51.83
CA ASN A 373 -8.23 -15.37 -52.99
C ASN A 373 -9.31 -14.30 -52.86
N GLY A 374 -8.93 -13.02 -52.96
CA GLY A 374 -9.85 -11.88 -53.04
C GLY A 374 -9.18 -10.74 -53.77
N LYS A 375 -9.69 -10.45 -54.97
CA LYS A 375 -9.13 -9.62 -56.03
C LYS A 375 -9.05 -8.12 -55.68
N ASN A 376 -7.98 -7.48 -56.17
CA ASN A 376 -7.81 -6.12 -56.68
C ASN A 376 -8.70 -4.97 -56.15
N LEU A 377 -8.04 -3.95 -55.59
CA LEU A 377 -8.27 -2.56 -56.01
C LEU A 377 -6.94 -1.79 -56.01
N VAL A 378 -6.73 -1.05 -57.10
CA VAL A 378 -5.51 -0.40 -57.57
C VAL A 378 -5.35 1.01 -56.96
N GLY A 379 -4.10 1.43 -56.74
CA GLY A 379 -3.67 2.84 -56.59
C GLY A 379 -3.42 3.24 -55.12
N ALA A 380 -2.29 3.80 -54.70
CA ALA A 380 -1.24 4.52 -55.41
C ALA A 380 0.13 4.32 -54.75
N HIS A 381 1.17 4.37 -55.58
CA HIS A 381 2.58 4.48 -55.23
C HIS A 381 2.86 5.63 -54.24
N PHE A 382 3.61 5.35 -53.18
CA PHE A 382 4.68 6.25 -52.72
C PHE A 382 5.69 5.46 -51.87
N ARG A 383 6.96 5.47 -52.27
CA ARG A 383 8.11 4.96 -51.52
C ARG A 383 9.30 5.92 -51.77
N PRO A 384 10.38 5.89 -50.95
CA PRO A 384 10.67 6.97 -50.01
C PRO A 384 12.10 7.52 -50.15
N LYS A 385 12.43 8.59 -49.43
CA LYS A 385 13.83 8.98 -49.05
C LYS A 385 13.75 9.85 -47.79
N LEU A 386 14.11 9.32 -46.62
CA LEU A 386 15.44 9.32 -46.01
C LEU A 386 15.81 10.70 -45.43
N LEU A 387 15.86 10.80 -44.10
CA LEU A 387 17.06 11.27 -43.40
C LEU A 387 17.02 10.89 -41.91
N SER A 388 18.01 10.06 -41.59
CA SER A 388 18.55 9.73 -40.29
C SER A 388 19.24 10.93 -39.65
N HIS A 389 18.96 11.16 -38.37
CA HIS A 389 19.89 11.45 -37.27
C HIS A 389 19.20 12.31 -36.22
N LEU A 390 18.89 11.70 -35.08
CA LEU A 390 19.20 12.25 -33.76
C LEU A 390 19.17 11.08 -32.78
N SER A 391 20.38 10.60 -32.50
CA SER A 391 20.68 9.74 -31.36
C SER A 391 20.58 10.58 -30.09
N SER A 392 19.92 10.04 -29.06
CA SER A 392 20.25 10.15 -27.63
C SER A 392 19.03 9.73 -26.83
N GLY A 393 19.29 8.90 -25.80
CA GLY A 393 18.29 8.07 -25.16
C GLY A 393 17.24 8.83 -24.35
N ALA A 394 16.02 8.28 -24.35
CA ALA A 394 15.02 8.37 -23.27
C ALA A 394 13.70 7.72 -23.72
N TRP A 395 13.68 6.43 -24.08
CA TRP A 395 12.42 5.76 -24.46
C TRP A 395 12.37 4.33 -23.93
N TYR A 396 12.10 4.19 -22.63
CA TYR A 396 11.69 2.92 -22.05
C TYR A 396 10.61 3.19 -21.00
N ASN A 397 9.49 2.46 -21.11
CA ASN A 397 8.36 2.31 -20.16
C ASN A 397 7.01 2.85 -20.64
N VAL A 398 6.32 2.11 -21.51
CA VAL A 398 4.94 2.46 -21.92
C VAL A 398 4.10 1.20 -22.15
N LEU A 399 3.72 0.43 -21.14
CA LEU A 399 2.38 -0.16 -21.14
C LEU A 399 1.99 -0.77 -19.79
N VAL A 400 0.70 -0.58 -19.49
CA VAL A 400 -0.14 -1.19 -18.46
C VAL A 400 0.47 -1.29 -17.07
N LEU A 401 -0.11 -0.49 -16.16
CA LEU A 401 -0.64 -0.87 -14.84
C LEU A 401 -1.16 0.43 -14.22
N GLY A 402 -1.95 1.17 -15.02
CA GLY A 402 -2.28 2.59 -14.82
C GLY A 402 -3.43 2.86 -13.86
N ILE A 403 -3.89 1.83 -13.14
CA ILE A 403 -5.06 1.95 -12.31
C ILE A 403 -4.79 1.29 -10.95
N GLY A 404 -4.46 2.16 -10.00
CA GLY A 404 -4.45 1.85 -8.58
C GLY A 404 -3.07 1.76 -7.93
N GLY A 405 -2.05 2.39 -8.52
CA GLY A 405 -0.79 2.71 -7.85
C GLY A 405 -1.07 3.47 -6.56
N HIS A 406 -0.99 2.77 -5.42
CA HIS A 406 -1.07 3.38 -4.11
C HIS A 406 0.29 3.22 -3.46
N SER A 407 0.93 4.36 -3.23
CA SER A 407 2.27 4.42 -2.69
C SER A 407 2.36 3.85 -1.27
N SER A 408 3.51 3.31 -0.92
CA SER A 408 3.81 2.75 0.39
C SER A 408 3.62 3.78 1.52
N GLY A 409 3.29 3.34 2.75
CA GLY A 409 2.80 4.17 3.86
C GLY A 409 3.55 5.49 4.19
N LYS A 410 4.87 5.59 3.97
CA LYS A 410 5.63 6.85 4.13
C LYS A 410 5.26 7.90 3.06
N PHE A 411 5.03 7.46 1.83
CA PHE A 411 4.61 8.31 0.72
C PHE A 411 3.10 8.48 0.65
N TRP A 412 2.31 7.65 1.33
CA TRP A 412 0.88 7.91 1.49
C TRP A 412 0.62 9.14 2.35
N VAL A 413 1.46 9.36 3.37
CA VAL A 413 1.48 10.58 4.20
C VAL A 413 2.03 11.77 3.43
N LYS A 414 3.16 11.60 2.71
CA LYS A 414 3.76 12.68 1.91
C LYS A 414 3.08 12.97 0.57
N SER A 415 2.27 12.08 0.00
CA SER A 415 1.45 12.33 -1.21
C SER A 415 0.40 13.41 -0.95
N TRP A 416 0.06 13.68 0.31
CA TRP A 416 -0.66 14.89 0.71
C TRP A 416 0.26 16.14 0.72
N ASP A 417 1.57 15.99 0.85
CA ASP A 417 2.56 17.05 0.66
C ASP A 417 2.83 17.40 -0.82
N PHE A 418 2.36 16.60 -1.80
CA PHE A 418 2.30 16.95 -3.24
C PHE A 418 1.71 18.35 -3.51
N ILE A 419 0.99 18.87 -2.53
CA ILE A 419 0.14 20.05 -2.59
C ILE A 419 0.71 21.23 -1.77
N MET A 420 1.82 21.03 -1.07
CA MET A 420 2.31 21.97 -0.06
C MET A 420 3.36 22.96 -0.61
N ASN A 421 3.21 24.23 -0.24
CA ASN A 421 4.31 25.19 -0.13
C ASN A 421 4.17 25.92 1.22
N LYS A 422 5.26 26.03 1.99
CA LYS A 422 5.30 26.72 3.30
C LYS A 422 5.23 28.23 3.06
N GLY A 423 4.06 28.83 3.28
CA GLY A 423 3.89 30.29 3.29
C GLY A 423 4.27 30.88 4.65
N LYS A 424 5.04 31.98 4.64
CA LYS A 424 5.46 32.78 5.80
C LYS A 424 4.25 33.35 6.56
N LEU A 425 4.34 33.38 7.89
CA LEU A 425 3.31 33.88 8.81
C LEU A 425 3.31 35.42 8.90
N GLU A 426 2.12 36.02 8.81
CA GLU A 426 1.84 37.36 9.36
C GLU A 426 0.87 37.24 10.53
N SER A 427 1.15 38.02 11.60
CA SER A 427 0.40 38.00 12.85
C SER A 427 -0.80 38.94 12.81
N LYS A 428 -2.01 38.43 13.00
CA LYS A 428 -3.15 39.22 13.49
C LYS A 428 -3.98 38.44 14.52
N SER A 429 -4.53 39.18 15.46
CA SER A 429 -5.23 38.74 16.67
C SER A 429 -6.63 38.16 16.40
N TYR A 430 -6.96 37.10 17.14
CA TYR A 430 -8.21 36.30 17.14
C TYR A 430 -8.44 35.39 15.93
N LEU A 431 -7.97 34.14 16.02
CA LEU A 431 -8.06 33.15 14.95
C LEU A 431 -8.57 31.78 15.46
N PRO A 432 -9.30 31.01 14.62
CA PRO A 432 -9.86 29.71 14.96
C PRO A 432 -8.76 28.69 15.35
N LEU A 433 -9.10 27.73 16.23
CA LEU A 433 -8.16 26.71 16.76
C LEU A 433 -7.50 25.86 15.64
N PHE A 434 -8.21 25.72 14.52
CA PHE A 434 -7.76 25.04 13.32
C PHE A 434 -7.87 25.98 12.12
N GLU A 435 -6.81 26.09 11.35
CA GLU A 435 -6.86 26.74 10.05
C GLU A 435 -7.06 25.68 8.96
N THR A 436 -8.18 25.76 8.24
CA THR A 436 -8.49 24.83 7.16
C THR A 436 -8.17 25.46 5.82
N ARG A 437 -7.24 24.88 5.05
CA ARG A 437 -6.86 25.38 3.73
C ARG A 437 -7.17 24.33 2.66
N PRO A 438 -7.74 24.73 1.51
CA PRO A 438 -7.89 23.83 0.38
C PRO A 438 -6.52 23.46 -0.18
N ALA A 439 -6.45 22.28 -0.77
CA ALA A 439 -5.32 21.83 -1.55
C ALA A 439 -4.96 22.76 -2.72
N ARG A 440 -3.69 23.19 -2.84
CA ARG A 440 -3.12 23.70 -4.11
C ARG A 440 -3.02 22.58 -5.16
N GLY A 441 -3.08 22.92 -6.45
CA GLY A 441 -3.04 21.91 -7.53
C GLY A 441 -4.33 21.09 -7.72
N ARG A 442 -5.40 21.39 -6.96
CA ARG A 442 -6.70 20.71 -7.08
C ARG A 442 -7.26 20.74 -8.50
N GLN A 443 -7.19 21.89 -9.18
CA GLN A 443 -7.68 22.05 -10.54
C GLN A 443 -6.90 21.16 -11.52
N LEU A 444 -5.56 21.09 -11.38
CA LEU A 444 -4.72 20.22 -12.20
C LEU A 444 -5.08 18.74 -12.00
N PHE A 445 -5.28 18.31 -10.75
CA PHE A 445 -5.73 16.95 -10.45
C PHE A 445 -7.12 16.65 -11.03
N GLN A 446 -8.04 17.60 -10.97
CA GLN A 446 -9.38 17.44 -11.55
C GLN A 446 -9.34 17.35 -13.08
N LEU A 447 -8.51 18.14 -13.75
CA LEU A 447 -8.29 18.06 -15.20
C LEU A 447 -7.66 16.73 -15.59
N PHE A 448 -6.61 16.29 -14.89
CA PHE A 448 -6.01 14.97 -15.07
C PHE A 448 -7.04 13.83 -14.87
N SER A 449 -7.87 13.94 -13.82
CA SER A 449 -8.90 12.93 -13.55
C SER A 449 -9.95 12.91 -14.65
N ALA A 450 -10.40 14.08 -15.13
CA ALA A 450 -11.36 14.18 -16.22
C ALA A 450 -10.80 13.60 -17.52
N SER A 451 -9.55 13.92 -17.88
CA SER A 451 -8.92 13.40 -19.09
C SER A 451 -8.77 11.88 -19.03
N MET A 452 -8.31 11.33 -17.89
CA MET A 452 -8.20 9.89 -17.67
C MET A 452 -9.57 9.19 -17.76
N SER A 453 -10.64 9.77 -17.19
CA SER A 453 -11.99 9.21 -17.28
C SER A 453 -12.47 9.12 -18.72
N ILE A 454 -12.29 10.18 -19.51
CA ILE A 454 -12.66 10.21 -20.93
C ILE A 454 -11.90 9.13 -21.71
N THR A 455 -10.59 9.02 -21.48
CA THR A 455 -9.76 8.03 -22.17
C THR A 455 -10.13 6.58 -21.80
N ILE A 456 -10.47 6.32 -20.53
CA ILE A 456 -10.97 5.01 -20.09
C ILE A 456 -12.27 4.66 -20.82
N CYS A 457 -13.19 5.61 -21.03
CA CYS A 457 -14.39 5.38 -21.82
C CYS A 457 -14.06 4.98 -23.27
N PHE A 458 -13.07 5.61 -23.91
CA PHE A 458 -12.62 5.19 -25.24
C PHE A 458 -12.07 3.76 -25.27
N ILE A 459 -11.34 3.34 -24.22
CA ILE A 459 -10.88 1.94 -24.08
C ILE A 459 -12.07 0.99 -24.01
N TRP A 460 -13.11 1.33 -23.24
CA TRP A 460 -14.32 0.50 -23.17
C TRP A 460 -15.05 0.42 -24.51
N VAL A 461 -15.19 1.54 -25.22
CA VAL A 461 -15.77 1.57 -26.57
C VAL A 461 -14.99 0.65 -27.50
N TYR A 462 -13.65 0.71 -27.47
CA TYR A 462 -12.79 -0.21 -28.22
C TYR A 462 -13.08 -1.68 -27.88
N ARG A 463 -13.15 -2.02 -26.58
CA ARG A 463 -13.38 -3.40 -26.13
C ARG A 463 -14.70 -3.98 -26.58
N VAL A 464 -15.75 -3.16 -26.61
CA VAL A 464 -17.08 -3.56 -27.08
C VAL A 464 -17.14 -3.61 -28.61
N SER A 465 -16.52 -2.66 -29.30
CA SER A 465 -16.58 -2.54 -30.77
C SER A 465 -15.77 -3.62 -31.49
N TYR A 466 -14.64 -4.04 -30.92
CA TYR A 466 -13.72 -5.03 -31.51
C TYR A 466 -13.87 -6.40 -30.83
N PHE A 467 -15.06 -6.73 -30.34
CA PHE A 467 -15.30 -7.99 -29.67
C PHE A 467 -15.11 -9.18 -30.64
N PRO A 468 -14.32 -10.21 -30.28
CA PRO A 468 -14.00 -11.31 -31.20
C PRO A 468 -15.22 -12.11 -31.70
N ALA A 469 -15.13 -12.62 -32.93
CA ALA A 469 -16.17 -13.41 -33.58
C ALA A 469 -16.52 -14.69 -32.79
N ALA A 470 -17.77 -15.15 -32.91
CA ALA A 470 -18.32 -16.25 -32.09
C ALA A 470 -17.58 -17.59 -32.25
N GLU A 471 -16.92 -17.82 -33.38
CA GLU A 471 -16.22 -19.06 -33.71
C GLU A 471 -14.91 -19.23 -32.91
N ALA A 472 -14.28 -18.13 -32.46
CA ALA A 472 -13.02 -18.14 -31.73
C ALA A 472 -13.23 -18.20 -30.20
N LYS A 473 -13.76 -19.32 -29.70
CA LYS A 473 -14.12 -19.49 -28.26
C LYS A 473 -13.00 -19.07 -27.30
N ALA A 474 -11.78 -19.56 -27.49
CA ALA A 474 -10.66 -19.27 -26.58
C ALA A 474 -10.26 -17.79 -26.59
N GLU A 475 -10.19 -17.17 -27.77
CA GLU A 475 -9.87 -15.74 -27.93
C GLU A 475 -10.93 -14.86 -27.27
N ARG A 476 -12.20 -15.23 -27.42
CA ARG A 476 -13.34 -14.55 -26.81
C ARG A 476 -13.28 -14.56 -25.28
N TRP A 477 -12.96 -15.70 -24.66
CA TRP A 477 -12.80 -15.79 -23.20
C TRP A 477 -11.59 -14.98 -22.71
N THR A 478 -10.49 -14.97 -23.49
CA THR A 478 -9.32 -14.14 -23.14
C THR A 478 -9.61 -12.64 -23.26
N TRP A 479 -10.38 -12.24 -24.28
CA TRP A 479 -10.80 -10.86 -24.47
C TRP A 479 -11.77 -10.41 -23.38
N LEU A 480 -12.76 -11.24 -23.05
CA LEU A 480 -13.73 -10.97 -22.00
C LEU A 480 -13.06 -10.85 -20.63
N GLY A 481 -12.14 -11.76 -20.30
CA GLY A 481 -11.40 -11.68 -19.03
C GLY A 481 -10.55 -10.42 -18.93
N LEU A 482 -9.90 -9.99 -20.02
CA LEU A 482 -9.14 -8.73 -20.04
C LEU A 482 -10.07 -7.52 -19.88
N PHE A 483 -11.22 -7.53 -20.55
CA PHE A 483 -12.21 -6.47 -20.43
C PHE A 483 -12.78 -6.39 -18.99
N LEU A 484 -13.06 -7.53 -18.36
CA LEU A 484 -13.48 -7.58 -16.95
C LEU A 484 -12.39 -7.03 -16.01
N ALA A 485 -11.11 -7.34 -16.27
CA ALA A 485 -9.99 -6.77 -15.51
C ALA A 485 -9.92 -5.23 -15.67
N GLU A 486 -10.14 -4.71 -16.88
CA GLU A 486 -10.20 -3.28 -17.17
C GLU A 486 -11.39 -2.58 -16.50
N LEU A 487 -12.57 -3.20 -16.51
CA LEU A 487 -13.75 -2.71 -15.82
C LEU A 487 -13.51 -2.67 -14.30
N TRP A 488 -12.94 -3.74 -13.73
CA TRP A 488 -12.59 -3.80 -12.32
C TRP A 488 -11.62 -2.69 -11.94
N PHE A 489 -10.55 -2.53 -12.71
CA PHE A 489 -9.60 -1.45 -12.51
C PHE A 489 -10.30 -0.09 -12.55
N SER A 490 -11.06 0.18 -13.61
CA SER A 490 -11.77 1.46 -13.78
C SER A 490 -12.74 1.76 -12.62
N PHE A 491 -13.45 0.73 -12.13
CA PHE A 491 -14.29 0.83 -10.93
C PHE A 491 -13.44 1.17 -9.69
N TYR A 492 -12.36 0.44 -9.45
CA TYR A 492 -11.45 0.68 -8.34
C TYR A 492 -10.84 2.08 -8.38
N TRP A 493 -10.44 2.57 -9.55
CA TRP A 493 -9.95 3.93 -9.73
C TRP A 493 -11.02 4.98 -9.45
N SER A 494 -12.24 4.77 -9.92
CA SER A 494 -13.37 5.66 -9.65
C SER A 494 -13.61 5.79 -8.14
N LEU A 495 -13.50 4.69 -7.38
CA LEU A 495 -13.58 4.74 -5.92
C LEU A 495 -12.43 5.55 -5.29
N THR A 496 -11.20 5.46 -5.83
CA THR A 496 -10.07 6.25 -5.30
C THR A 496 -10.17 7.74 -5.65
N LEU A 497 -10.78 8.10 -6.79
CA LEU A 497 -11.06 9.49 -7.14
C LEU A 497 -11.97 10.19 -6.12
N ILE A 498 -13.00 9.52 -5.63
CA ILE A 498 -13.94 10.06 -4.63
C ILE A 498 -13.19 10.56 -3.38
N PHE A 499 -12.15 9.83 -2.99
CA PHE A 499 -11.29 10.18 -1.87
C PHE A 499 -10.38 11.38 -2.18
N LYS A 500 -9.74 11.41 -3.35
CA LYS A 500 -8.80 12.48 -3.74
C LYS A 500 -9.47 13.76 -4.29
N TRP A 501 -10.77 13.75 -4.58
CA TRP A 501 -11.47 14.84 -5.30
C TRP A 501 -11.43 16.23 -4.66
N ASN A 502 -11.44 16.30 -3.33
CA ASN A 502 -11.39 17.58 -2.61
C ASN A 502 -10.54 17.43 -1.35
N PRO A 503 -9.20 17.47 -1.50
CA PRO A 503 -8.28 17.35 -0.40
C PRO A 503 -8.28 18.65 0.42
N VAL A 504 -8.28 18.51 1.75
CA VAL A 504 -8.37 19.63 2.68
C VAL A 504 -7.30 19.46 3.76
N PHE A 505 -6.58 20.54 4.03
CA PHE A 505 -5.51 20.60 5.03
C PHE A 505 -5.99 21.32 6.27
N ARG A 506 -5.48 20.88 7.43
CA ARG A 506 -5.74 21.54 8.71
C ARG A 506 -4.44 21.75 9.45
N THR A 507 -4.12 23.00 9.75
CA THR A 507 -3.00 23.37 10.61
C THR A 507 -3.54 23.73 11.98
N ILE A 508 -2.91 23.21 13.03
CA ILE A 508 -3.25 23.51 14.42
C ILE A 508 -2.48 24.73 14.90
N ARG A 509 -3.13 25.58 15.69
CA ARG A 509 -2.48 26.67 16.44
C ARG A 509 -2.18 26.33 17.91
N LYS A 510 -2.98 25.45 18.55
CA LYS A 510 -2.74 24.89 19.91
C LYS A 510 -3.24 23.45 20.03
N LEU A 511 -2.43 22.56 20.62
CA LEU A 511 -2.71 21.13 20.78
C LEU A 511 -3.46 20.89 22.11
N PHE A 512 -4.56 20.12 22.08
CA PHE A 512 -5.16 19.51 23.27
C PHE A 512 -5.10 17.98 23.10
N LEU A 513 -4.18 17.35 23.83
CA LEU A 513 -4.00 15.89 23.91
C LEU A 513 -4.66 15.37 25.20
N GLU A 514 -5.20 14.15 25.21
CA GLU A 514 -5.80 13.60 26.43
C GLU A 514 -5.41 12.12 26.66
N TYR A 515 -5.44 11.27 25.63
CA TYR A 515 -5.19 9.83 25.81
C TYR A 515 -4.48 9.18 24.62
N LYS A 516 -3.40 8.42 24.89
CA LYS A 516 -2.72 7.58 23.89
C LYS A 516 -2.68 6.12 24.33
N PHE A 517 -3.06 5.25 23.40
CA PHE A 517 -2.93 3.80 23.52
C PHE A 517 -1.67 3.34 22.77
N VAL A 518 -0.86 2.50 23.40
CA VAL A 518 0.33 1.88 22.79
C VAL A 518 0.19 0.37 22.96
N SER A 519 -0.19 -0.34 21.91
CA SER A 519 -0.23 -1.79 21.94
C SER A 519 1.11 -2.40 21.53
N THR A 520 1.53 -3.43 22.26
CA THR A 520 2.51 -4.45 21.88
C THR A 520 1.81 -5.80 21.92
N ARG A 521 2.38 -6.83 21.29
CA ARG A 521 1.76 -8.15 21.23
C ARG A 521 2.66 -9.32 21.63
N ASP A 522 3.95 -9.28 21.32
CA ASP A 522 4.85 -10.40 21.66
C ASP A 522 6.29 -9.89 21.78
N PRO A 523 6.92 -10.00 22.96
CA PRO A 523 8.27 -9.52 23.17
C PRO A 523 9.37 -10.39 22.55
N GLY A 524 9.07 -11.63 22.16
CA GLY A 524 10.00 -12.48 21.41
C GLY A 524 10.20 -12.03 19.95
N ILE A 525 9.32 -11.16 19.45
CA ILE A 525 9.26 -10.73 18.05
C ILE A 525 9.42 -9.22 17.91
N GLU A 526 8.86 -8.46 18.87
CA GLU A 526 9.06 -7.03 19.03
C GLU A 526 9.69 -6.79 20.40
N PRO A 527 11.02 -6.56 20.49
CA PRO A 527 11.70 -6.39 21.76
C PRO A 527 11.02 -5.32 22.62
N PRO A 528 10.79 -5.58 23.93
CA PRO A 528 10.11 -4.64 24.83
C PRO A 528 10.68 -3.22 24.79
N ILE A 529 11.99 -3.08 24.52
CA ILE A 529 12.67 -1.79 24.40
C ILE A 529 12.04 -0.87 23.33
N MET A 530 11.50 -1.43 22.23
CA MET A 530 10.82 -0.63 21.20
C MET A 530 9.53 0.01 21.75
N MET A 531 8.77 -0.75 22.55
CA MET A 531 7.58 -0.25 23.23
C MET A 531 7.96 0.82 24.25
N ILE A 532 8.95 0.54 25.10
CA ILE A 532 9.47 1.48 26.11
C ILE A 532 9.87 2.81 25.47
N ASN A 533 10.65 2.77 24.38
CA ASN A 533 11.09 3.95 23.65
C ASN A 533 9.90 4.80 23.17
N THR A 534 8.84 4.15 22.71
CA THR A 534 7.59 4.83 22.31
C THR A 534 6.87 5.42 23.51
N VAL A 535 6.73 4.68 24.61
CA VAL A 535 6.08 5.15 25.86
C VAL A 535 6.81 6.36 26.42
N LEU A 536 8.14 6.30 26.57
CA LEU A 536 8.97 7.39 27.06
C LEU A 536 8.91 8.62 26.17
N SER A 537 8.97 8.43 24.84
CA SER A 537 8.85 9.53 23.87
C SER A 537 7.51 10.26 24.02
N VAL A 538 6.42 9.52 24.28
CA VAL A 538 5.08 10.11 24.53
C VAL A 538 5.03 10.85 25.86
N MET A 539 5.53 10.24 26.93
CA MET A 539 5.52 10.86 28.25
C MET A 539 6.38 12.13 28.30
N ALA A 540 7.37 12.22 27.40
CA ALA A 540 8.24 13.39 27.24
C ALA A 540 7.60 14.55 26.46
N TYR A 541 6.35 14.44 26.02
CA TYR A 541 5.65 15.55 25.35
C TYR A 541 5.52 16.79 26.24
N GLU A 542 5.55 17.95 25.60
CA GLU A 542 5.22 19.24 26.22
C GLU A 542 3.72 19.36 26.41
N TYR A 543 3.22 18.64 27.40
CA TYR A 543 1.82 18.63 27.79
C TYR A 543 1.68 18.55 29.31
N PRO A 544 0.66 19.19 29.91
CA PRO A 544 0.45 19.08 31.36
C PRO A 544 0.36 17.61 31.79
N SER A 545 1.19 17.23 32.76
CA SER A 545 1.31 15.84 33.24
C SER A 545 0.00 15.27 33.76
N GLU A 546 -0.85 16.13 34.30
CA GLU A 546 -2.16 15.80 34.86
C GLU A 546 -3.21 15.46 33.77
N LYS A 547 -2.93 15.83 32.53
CA LYS A 547 -3.85 15.67 31.39
C LYS A 547 -3.40 14.61 30.37
N LEU A 548 -2.13 14.20 30.39
CA LEU A 548 -1.63 13.15 29.51
C LEU A 548 -1.59 11.82 30.27
N SER A 549 -2.29 10.82 29.76
CA SER A 549 -2.12 9.44 30.22
C SER A 549 -1.78 8.52 29.05
N VAL A 550 -0.82 7.62 29.29
CA VAL A 550 -0.32 6.65 28.32
C VAL A 550 -0.72 5.27 28.82
N HIS A 551 -1.41 4.51 27.97
CA HIS A 551 -1.90 3.17 28.30
C HIS A 551 -1.17 2.15 27.42
N PRO A 552 -0.14 1.48 27.94
CA PRO A 552 0.45 0.33 27.27
C PRO A 552 -0.52 -0.85 27.33
N SER A 553 -0.66 -1.59 26.23
CA SER A 553 -1.42 -2.84 26.15
C SER A 553 -0.51 -3.92 25.60
N ASP A 554 -0.50 -5.10 26.21
CA ASP A 554 0.28 -6.24 25.74
C ASP A 554 -0.66 -7.41 25.43
N ASP A 555 -0.90 -7.68 24.14
CA ASP A 555 -1.72 -8.83 23.72
C ASP A 555 -1.08 -10.18 24.10
N GLY A 556 0.24 -10.21 24.35
CA GLY A 556 0.99 -11.42 24.70
C GLY A 556 1.04 -11.71 26.19
N CYS A 557 0.55 -10.79 27.02
CA CYS A 557 0.56 -10.87 28.48
C CYS A 557 1.93 -11.33 29.02
N SER A 558 3.02 -10.76 28.51
CA SER A 558 4.36 -11.25 28.85
C SER A 558 4.95 -10.57 30.07
N ASP A 559 5.45 -11.38 30.99
CA ASP A 559 6.22 -10.92 32.15
C ASP A 559 7.41 -10.03 31.73
N LEU A 560 8.05 -10.33 30.60
CA LEU A 560 9.18 -9.54 30.11
C LEU A 560 8.77 -8.11 29.74
N THR A 561 7.60 -7.93 29.13
CA THR A 561 7.04 -6.61 28.84
C THR A 561 6.74 -5.85 30.13
N PHE A 562 6.21 -6.54 31.15
CA PHE A 562 5.92 -5.94 32.44
C PHE A 562 7.20 -5.46 33.14
N TYR A 563 8.23 -6.29 33.25
CA TYR A 563 9.52 -5.90 33.82
C TYR A 563 10.17 -4.75 33.05
N ALA A 564 10.10 -4.79 31.72
CA ALA A 564 10.58 -3.72 30.87
C ALA A 564 9.86 -2.38 31.16
N LEU A 565 8.54 -2.39 31.35
CA LEU A 565 7.78 -1.19 31.74
C LEU A 565 8.13 -0.70 33.14
N LEU A 566 8.43 -1.60 34.08
CA LEU A 566 8.87 -1.25 35.43
C LEU A 566 10.23 -0.52 35.40
N GLU A 567 11.20 -1.06 34.66
CA GLU A 567 12.51 -0.42 34.46
C GLU A 567 12.37 0.93 33.73
N ALA A 568 11.50 0.98 32.72
CA ALA A 568 11.18 2.22 32.03
C ALA A 568 10.59 3.29 32.96
N ALA A 569 9.74 2.89 33.92
CA ALA A 569 9.19 3.81 34.91
C ALA A 569 10.30 4.40 35.79
N SER A 570 11.28 3.59 36.20
CA SER A 570 12.47 4.07 36.92
C SER A 570 13.29 5.05 36.07
N PHE A 571 13.64 4.67 34.84
CA PHE A 571 14.41 5.51 33.91
C PHE A 571 13.69 6.81 33.54
N SER A 572 12.35 6.79 33.45
CA SER A 572 11.54 7.96 33.12
C SER A 572 11.74 9.12 34.10
N ARG A 573 12.07 8.82 35.37
CA ARG A 573 12.36 9.84 36.40
C ARG A 573 13.57 10.69 36.05
N ILE A 574 14.50 10.17 35.27
CA ILE A 574 15.71 10.86 34.80
C ILE A 574 15.48 11.45 33.40
N TRP A 575 14.95 10.63 32.49
CA TRP A 575 14.79 10.99 31.08
C TRP A 575 13.79 12.13 30.85
N LEU A 576 12.63 12.11 31.50
CA LEU A 576 11.58 13.10 31.25
C LEU A 576 11.99 14.52 31.67
N PRO A 577 12.58 14.75 32.87
CA PRO A 577 13.13 16.06 33.23
C PRO A 577 14.25 16.51 32.31
N PHE A 578 15.17 15.60 31.93
CA PHE A 578 16.24 15.88 30.98
C PHE A 578 15.68 16.39 29.65
N CYS A 579 14.70 15.69 29.06
CA CYS A 579 14.07 16.09 27.82
C CYS A 579 13.38 17.45 27.91
N ARG A 580 12.69 17.72 29.02
CA ARG A 580 11.94 18.98 29.20
C ARG A 580 12.86 20.18 29.46
N LYS A 581 13.90 20.00 30.28
CA LYS A 581 14.85 21.07 30.61
C LYS A 581 15.73 21.45 29.42
N LEU A 582 16.26 20.46 28.71
CA LEU A 582 17.20 20.70 27.60
C LEU A 582 16.52 20.74 26.23
N LYS A 583 15.19 20.54 26.17
CA LYS A 583 14.39 20.52 24.93
C LYS A 583 14.99 19.59 23.85
N VAL A 584 15.46 18.41 24.27
CA VAL A 584 16.19 17.49 23.38
C VAL A 584 15.31 16.92 22.27
N GLU A 585 15.93 16.70 21.09
CA GLU A 585 15.29 16.10 19.92
C GLU A 585 16.23 15.11 19.19
N PRO A 586 15.76 13.89 18.83
CA PRO A 586 14.44 13.31 19.13
C PRO A 586 14.26 12.96 20.63
N ARG A 587 13.01 12.85 21.11
CA ARG A 587 12.69 12.47 22.51
C ARG A 587 12.69 10.96 22.76
N LEU A 588 12.80 10.19 21.69
CA LEU A 588 12.93 8.75 21.75
C LEU A 588 14.38 8.42 22.15
N PRO A 589 14.64 7.80 23.32
CA PRO A 589 15.98 7.62 23.87
C PRO A 589 16.96 6.99 22.88
N GLU A 590 16.60 5.84 22.31
CA GLU A 590 17.46 5.13 21.35
C GLU A 590 17.83 5.99 20.13
N ALA A 591 16.87 6.69 19.53
CA ALA A 591 17.14 7.56 18.39
C ALA A 591 17.99 8.78 18.77
N TYR A 592 17.84 9.30 19.99
CA TYR A 592 18.66 10.41 20.50
C TYR A 592 20.12 9.97 20.62
N PHE A 593 20.37 8.88 21.34
CA PHE A 593 21.73 8.39 21.58
C PHE A 593 22.41 7.90 20.30
N ARG A 594 21.67 7.27 19.38
CA ARG A 594 22.22 6.85 18.09
C ARG A 594 22.67 8.04 17.24
N LYS A 595 21.96 9.18 17.32
CA LYS A 595 22.33 10.41 16.62
C LYS A 595 23.56 11.07 17.25
N THR A 596 23.66 11.10 18.58
CA THR A 596 24.83 11.67 19.26
C THR A 596 26.10 10.86 19.01
N VAL A 597 26.01 9.53 18.93
CA VAL A 597 27.15 8.67 18.61
C VAL A 597 27.64 8.91 17.18
N LYS A 598 26.73 8.94 16.19
CA LYS A 598 27.10 9.26 14.79
C LYS A 598 27.79 10.62 14.65
N HIS A 599 27.27 11.65 15.33
CA HIS A 599 27.92 12.96 15.31
C HIS A 599 29.30 12.97 15.98
N ALA A 600 29.52 12.15 17.00
CA ALA A 600 30.83 12.00 17.64
C ALA A 600 31.83 11.30 16.70
N ASP A 601 31.42 10.21 16.04
CA ASP A 601 32.25 9.48 15.07
C ASP A 601 32.59 10.34 13.84
N ASP A 602 31.60 11.06 13.28
CA ASP A 602 31.83 11.99 12.17
C ASP A 602 32.82 13.10 12.56
N SER A 603 32.76 13.57 13.81
CA SER A 603 33.69 14.60 14.34
C SER A 603 35.10 14.06 14.64
N ALA A 604 35.21 12.75 14.91
CA ALA A 604 36.48 12.06 15.15
C ALA A 604 37.16 11.66 13.83
N MET A 605 36.38 11.37 12.77
CA MET A 605 36.89 11.13 11.41
C MET A 605 37.21 12.42 10.64
N ALA A 606 36.65 13.57 11.05
CA ALA A 606 36.94 14.88 10.49
C ALA A 606 38.15 15.60 11.13
N LYS A 607 38.81 14.97 12.10
CA LYS A 607 40.10 15.39 12.68
C LYS A 607 41.18 14.44 12.19
#